data_AF-A0A529T9D3-F1
#
_entry.id   AF-A0A529T9D3-F1
#
_cell.length_a   1.000
_cell.length_b   1.000
_cell.length_c   1.000
_cell.angle_alpha   90.00
_cell.angle_beta   90.00
_cell.angle_gamma   90.00
#
_symmetry.space_group_name_H-M   'P 1'
#
loop_
_entity.id
_entity.type
_entity.pdbx_description
1 polymer ?
#
loop_
_entity_poly.entity_id
_entity_poly.type
_entity_poly.pdbx_seq_one_letter_code
_entity_poly.pdbx_strand_id
1 'polypeptide(L)' 'SAKKFILDNTALMAPPHVPEVLLHLADEAHDLWLRTEEELAEIGLPPPFWAFAWAGGQGLARYVLDHPGTVRG' A
#
# COMPACT_ATOMS: atom_id res chain seq x y z
N SER A 1 -0.16 17.26 6.55
CA SER A 1 0.49 16.97 5.25
C SER A 1 0.20 15.53 4.87
N ALA A 2 0.22 15.20 3.57
CA ALA A 2 -0.04 13.85 3.07
C ALA A 2 0.82 12.78 3.75
N LYS A 3 2.12 13.04 3.95
CA LYS A 3 3.02 12.14 4.66
C LYS A 3 2.55 11.82 6.08
N LYS A 4 2.17 12.83 6.87
CA LYS A 4 1.69 12.62 8.24
C LYS A 4 0.42 11.78 8.25
N PHE A 5 -0.53 12.08 7.34
CA PHE A 5 -1.77 11.33 7.22
C PHE A 5 -1.50 9.85 6.93
N ILE A 6 -0.64 9.53 5.96
CA ILE A 6 -0.29 8.14 5.64
C ILE A 6 0.27 7.43 6.88
N LEU A 7 1.23 8.04 7.58
CA LEU A 7 1.86 7.44 8.76
C LEU A 7 0.91 7.27 9.94
N ASP A 8 -0.04 8.19 10.14
CA ASP A 8 -1.01 8.11 11.25
C ASP A 8 -2.10 7.06 10.99
N ASN A 9 -2.33 6.69 9.72
CA ASN A 9 -3.44 5.81 9.31
C ASN A 9 -2.98 4.45 8.76
N THR A 10 -1.67 4.16 8.79
CA THR A 10 -1.11 2.90 8.32
C THR A 10 -0.02 2.39 9.27
N ALA A 11 0.25 1.10 9.22
CA ALA A 11 1.37 0.47 9.90
C ALA A 11 2.35 -0.12 8.88
N LEU A 12 3.62 -0.27 9.28
CA LEU A 12 4.56 -1.06 8.51
C LEU A 12 4.18 -2.53 8.61
N MET A 13 3.85 -3.13 7.47
CA MET A 13 3.41 -4.51 7.38
C MET A 13 4.11 -5.21 6.21
N ALA A 14 4.38 -6.49 6.40
CA ALA A 14 4.88 -7.37 5.36
C ALA A 14 3.68 -8.09 4.70
N PRO A 15 3.40 -7.88 3.40
CA PRO A 15 2.36 -8.62 2.71
C PRO A 15 2.62 -10.13 2.74
N PRO A 16 1.58 -10.98 2.91
CA PRO A 16 1.75 -12.41 3.17
C PRO A 16 2.45 -13.17 2.04
N HIS A 17 2.36 -12.70 0.79
CA HIS A 17 2.99 -13.36 -0.36
C HIS A 17 4.35 -12.76 -0.75
N VAL A 18 4.77 -11.67 -0.10
CA VAL A 18 6.04 -10.98 -0.38
C VAL A 18 6.66 -10.44 0.92
N PRO A 19 6.99 -11.32 1.89
CA PRO A 19 7.40 -10.91 3.23
C PRO A 19 8.74 -10.15 3.26
N GLU A 20 9.50 -10.15 2.17
CA GLU A 20 10.76 -9.40 2.05
C GLU A 20 10.56 -7.89 1.90
N VAL A 21 9.33 -7.42 1.65
CA VAL A 21 9.01 -6.01 1.44
C VAL A 21 8.11 -5.49 2.55
N LEU A 22 8.50 -4.37 3.16
CA LEU A 22 7.67 -3.64 4.12
C LEU A 22 6.95 -2.50 3.41
N LEU A 23 5.64 -2.41 3.61
CA LEU A 23 4.77 -1.36 3.09
C LEU A 23 3.98 -0.71 4.22
N HIS A 24 3.61 0.55 4.03
CA HIS A 24 2.64 1.24 4.87
C HIS A 24 1.22 0.83 4.44
N LEU A 25 0.59 -0.07 5.20
CA LEU A 25 -0.73 -0.63 4.91
C LEU A 25 -1.74 -0.31 6.01
N ALA A 26 -3.02 -0.24 5.65
CA ALA A 26 -4.12 -0.15 6.61
C ALA A 26 -4.61 -1.56 7.02
N ASP A 27 -4.93 -1.73 8.30
CA ASP A 27 -5.45 -2.99 8.89
C ASP A 27 -6.92 -3.22 8.51
N GLU A 28 -7.77 -2.20 8.72
CA GLU A 28 -9.18 -2.24 8.37
C GLU A 28 -9.49 -1.29 7.20
N ALA A 29 -9.87 -1.87 6.07
CA ALA A 29 -10.23 -1.10 4.88
C ALA A 29 -11.47 -0.22 5.12
N HIS A 30 -12.42 -0.69 5.93
CA HIS A 30 -13.69 0.03 6.09
C HIS A 30 -13.49 1.39 6.76
N ASP A 31 -12.70 1.46 7.83
CA ASP A 31 -12.47 2.70 8.57
C ASP A 31 -11.65 3.73 7.79
N LEU A 32 -10.69 3.29 6.97
CA LEU A 32 -9.92 4.20 6.11
C LEU A 32 -10.74 4.75 4.95
N TRP A 33 -11.66 3.94 4.40
CA TRP A 33 -12.57 4.36 3.32
C TRP A 33 -13.77 5.17 3.86
N LEU A 34 -14.16 4.98 5.12
CA LEU A 34 -15.20 5.76 5.81
C LEU A 34 -14.69 7.13 6.30
N ARG A 35 -13.39 7.26 6.62
CA ARG A 35 -12.73 8.58 6.72
C ARG A 35 -12.79 9.20 5.34
N THR A 36 -13.62 10.24 5.22
CA THR A 36 -14.33 10.58 3.99
C THR A 36 -13.39 10.87 2.82
N GLU A 37 -13.81 10.49 1.61
CA GLU A 37 -13.14 10.92 0.36
C GLU A 37 -12.92 12.45 0.34
N GLU A 38 -13.77 13.21 1.03
CA GLU A 38 -13.64 14.65 1.26
C GLU A 38 -12.38 15.02 2.06
N GLU A 39 -12.10 14.36 3.19
CA GLU A 39 -10.87 14.59 3.97
C GLU A 39 -9.61 14.29 3.16
N LEU A 40 -9.64 13.21 2.37
CA LEU A 40 -8.54 12.85 1.46
C LEU A 40 -8.36 13.91 0.37
N ALA A 41 -9.45 14.40 -0.23
CA ALA A 41 -9.40 15.44 -1.24
C ALA A 41 -8.84 16.77 -0.71
N GLU A 42 -9.19 17.16 0.52
CA GLU A 42 -8.68 18.38 1.17
C GLU A 42 -7.16 18.37 1.34
N ILE A 43 -6.57 17.20 1.60
CA ILE A 43 -5.11 17.02 1.71
C ILE A 43 -4.45 16.57 0.41
N GLY A 44 -5.20 16.51 -0.69
CA GLY A 44 -4.73 16.19 -2.03
C GLY A 44 -4.32 14.72 -2.21
N LEU A 45 -4.90 13.80 -1.44
CA LEU A 45 -4.68 12.36 -1.59
C LEU A 45 -5.76 11.73 -2.48
N PRO A 46 -5.37 10.84 -3.42
CA PRO A 46 -6.34 10.04 -4.15
C PRO A 46 -7.00 9.02 -3.22
N PRO A 47 -8.11 8.37 -3.65
CA PRO A 47 -8.70 7.25 -2.92
C PRO A 47 -7.64 6.23 -2.51
N PRO A 48 -7.77 5.58 -1.35
CA PRO A 48 -6.66 4.97 -0.65
C PRO A 48 -6.25 3.58 -1.21
N PHE A 49 -6.28 3.41 -2.54
CA PHE A 49 -5.78 2.21 -3.21
C PHE A 49 -4.32 1.88 -2.86
N TRP A 50 -3.54 2.90 -2.48
CA TRP A 50 -2.16 2.79 -2.02
C TRP A 50 -2.01 2.14 -0.64
N ALA A 51 -3.07 2.10 0.18
CA ALA A 51 -3.03 1.58 1.54
C ALA A 51 -3.14 0.04 1.62
N PHE A 52 -3.25 -0.65 0.48
CA PHE A 52 -3.49 -2.08 0.41
C PHE A 52 -2.51 -2.78 -0.53
N ALA A 53 -2.05 -3.96 -0.12
CA ALA A 53 -1.24 -4.84 -0.95
C ALA A 53 -2.15 -5.74 -1.81
N TRP A 54 -2.61 -5.24 -2.96
CA TRP A 54 -3.45 -5.99 -3.90
C TRP A 54 -2.76 -7.26 -4.41
N ALA A 55 -3.54 -8.33 -4.62
CA ALA A 55 -3.04 -9.64 -5.03
C ALA A 55 -2.17 -9.59 -6.31
N GLY A 56 -2.57 -8.80 -7.31
CA GLY A 56 -1.79 -8.66 -8.55
C GLY A 56 -0.41 -8.04 -8.32
N GLY A 57 -0.31 -7.02 -7.47
CA GLY A 57 0.96 -6.39 -7.10
C GLY A 57 1.86 -7.35 -6.32
N GLN A 58 1.29 -8.11 -5.38
CA GLN A 58 2.02 -9.14 -4.65
C GLN A 58 2.55 -10.23 -5.58
N GLY A 59 1.72 -10.72 -6.53
CA GLY A 59 2.14 -11.73 -7.51
C GLY A 59 3.28 -11.25 -8.42
N LEU A 60 3.19 -10.00 -8.92
CA LEU A 60 4.25 -9.42 -9.74
C LEU A 60 5.55 -9.24 -8.94
N ALA A 61 5.47 -8.70 -7.73
CA ALA A 61 6.63 -8.51 -6.87
C ALA A 61 7.29 -9.86 -6.53
N ARG A 62 6.48 -10.90 -6.26
CA ARG A 62 7.02 -12.24 -6.04
C ARG A 62 7.78 -12.75 -7.26
N TYR A 63 7.19 -12.64 -8.44
CA TYR A 63 7.81 -13.08 -9.69
C TYR A 63 9.15 -12.40 -9.96
N VAL A 64 9.23 -11.08 -9.78
CA VAL A 64 10.47 -10.31 -9.98
C VAL A 64 11.56 -10.72 -8.98
N LEU A 65 11.20 -10.95 -7.72
CA LEU A 65 12.14 -11.37 -6.69
C LEU A 65 12.71 -12.78 -6.96
N ASP A 66 11.88 -13.68 -7.47
CA ASP A 66 12.30 -15.04 -7.85
C ASP A 66 13.08 -15.06 -9.18
N HIS A 67 12.82 -14.09 -10.06
CA HIS A 67 13.41 -13.99 -11.41
C HIS A 67 14.04 -12.62 -11.65
N PRO A 68 15.09 -12.24 -10.89
CA PRO A 68 15.64 -10.88 -10.93
C PRO A 68 16.23 -10.51 -12.31
N GLY A 69 16.61 -11.49 -13.13
CA GLY A 69 17.08 -11.25 -14.50
C GLY A 69 16.03 -10.68 -15.46
N THR A 70 14.73 -10.75 -15.11
CA THR A 70 13.64 -10.23 -15.96
C THR A 70 13.56 -8.70 -16.01
N VAL A 71 14.14 -8.02 -15.02
CA VAL A 71 14.11 -6.54 -14.89
C VAL A 71 15.50 -5.92 -14.82
N ARG A 72 16.57 -6.72 -14.86
CA ARG A 72 17.96 -6.24 -14.89
C ARG A 72 18.36 -5.95 -16.34
N GLY A 73 17.98 -4.76 -16.81
CA GLY A 73 18.50 -4.13 -18.03
C GLY A 73 19.74 -3.30 -17.78
#